data_AF-A0A8S1MLC6-F1
#
_entry.id   AF-A0A8S1MLC6-F1
#
_cell.length_a   1.000
_cell.length_b   1.000
_cell.length_c   1.000
_cell.angle_alpha   90.00
_cell.angle_beta   90.00
_cell.angle_gamma   90.00
#
_symmetry.space_group_name_H-M   'P 1'
#
loop_
_entity.id
_entity.type
_entity.pdbx_description
1 polymer ?
#
loop_
_entity_poly.entity_id
_entity_poly.type
_entity_poly.pdbx_seq_one_letter_code
_entity_poly.pdbx_strand_id
1 'polypeptide(L)'
;MDQSNFQKDLIESEEAFIEQFDRNSANYHHGNPTAVPVGGQRIPDSMPTMYPEQVQENASQNEQDFGPEYKQLMQYKEILDLLKKSLNKISAHHEALLRNQESLKKSENQVQIQKFQGLIDNERSNLKNTIQQLEGYTQFVLQQARFQNRYNDLIQILSLAFKTYNTKEELFEFGTLIKNMTSLIFKDNQKLTEDIKLIKKQKK
;
A
#
# COMPACT_ATOMS: atom_id res chain seq x y z
N MET A 1 21.28 45.49 -19.62
CA MET A 1 20.23 45.42 -18.59
C MET A 1 20.94 45.15 -17.28
N ASP A 2 20.93 46.11 -16.36
CA ASP A 2 21.60 45.96 -15.07
C ASP A 2 20.86 44.92 -14.22
N GLN A 3 21.55 43.84 -13.86
CA GLN A 3 21.05 42.85 -12.90
C GLN A 3 20.81 43.54 -11.55
N SER A 4 19.64 43.30 -10.96
CA SER A 4 19.31 43.85 -9.64
C SER A 4 20.26 43.29 -8.59
N ASN A 5 20.58 44.07 -7.55
CA ASN A 5 21.50 43.65 -6.48
C ASN A 5 21.09 42.30 -5.86
N PHE A 6 19.78 42.04 -5.76
CA PHE A 6 19.24 40.75 -5.30
C PHE A 6 19.64 39.57 -6.20
N GLN A 7 19.67 39.75 -7.52
CA GLN A 7 20.09 38.70 -8.44
C GLN A 7 21.59 38.41 -8.32
N LYS A 8 22.40 39.41 -8.02
CA LYS A 8 23.85 39.24 -7.79
C LYS A 8 24.11 38.48 -6.49
N ASP A 9 23.44 38.88 -5.41
CA ASP A 9 23.56 38.20 -4.11
C ASP A 9 23.12 36.73 -4.19
N LEU A 10 22.10 36.43 -5.00
CA LEU A 10 21.63 35.05 -5.21
C LEU A 10 22.65 34.20 -5.97
N ILE A 11 23.26 34.76 -7.02
CA ILE A 11 24.28 34.06 -7.83
C ILE A 11 25.55 33.84 -6.99
N GLU A 12 26.00 34.85 -6.25
CA GLU A 12 27.17 34.73 -5.37
C GLU A 12 26.94 33.71 -4.25
N SER A 13 25.71 33.63 -3.70
CA SER A 13 25.34 32.61 -2.72
C SER A 13 25.28 31.20 -3.32
N GLU A 14 24.85 31.05 -4.57
CA GLU A 14 24.83 29.75 -5.25
C GLU A 14 26.25 29.28 -5.59
N GLU A 15 27.11 30.17 -6.08
CA GLU A 15 28.51 29.85 -6.39
C GLU A 15 29.28 29.45 -5.13
N ALA A 16 29.15 30.20 -4.03
CA ALA A 16 29.76 29.86 -2.75
C ALA A 16 29.24 28.53 -2.17
N PHE A 17 27.96 28.19 -2.41
CA PHE A 17 27.41 26.90 -2.00
C PHE A 17 27.97 25.74 -2.83
N ILE A 18 28.09 25.91 -4.14
CA ILE A 18 28.64 24.88 -5.04
C ILE A 18 30.11 24.60 -4.71
N GLU A 19 30.90 25.64 -4.43
CA GLU A 19 32.31 25.51 -4.06
C GLU A 19 32.54 24.62 -2.83
N GLN A 20 31.58 24.53 -1.91
CA GLN A 20 31.69 23.66 -0.74
C GLN A 20 31.72 22.18 -1.10
N PHE A 21 31.22 21.79 -2.29
CA PHE A 21 31.19 20.40 -2.74
C PHE A 21 32.30 20.04 -3.74
N ASP A 22 33.09 21.01 -4.19
CA ASP A 22 34.24 20.76 -5.04
C ASP A 22 35.47 20.38 -4.20
N ARG A 23 36.00 19.18 -4.43
CA ARG A 23 37.15 18.61 -3.69
C ARG A 23 38.45 19.39 -3.89
N ASN A 24 38.55 20.18 -4.96
CA ASN A 24 39.73 20.99 -5.24
C ASN A 24 39.58 22.43 -4.74
N SER A 25 38.40 22.81 -4.23
CA SER A 25 38.17 24.13 -3.65
C SER A 25 38.74 24.24 -2.24
N ALA A 26 39.28 25.41 -1.90
CA ALA A 26 39.72 25.72 -0.54
C ALA A 26 38.56 25.70 0.48
N ASN A 27 37.32 25.89 0.00
CA ASN A 27 36.11 25.91 0.81
C ASN A 27 35.41 24.54 0.88
N TYR A 28 36.04 23.46 0.40
CA TYR A 28 35.47 22.12 0.46
C TYR A 28 35.12 21.75 1.90
N HIS A 29 33.87 21.36 2.17
CA HIS A 29 33.40 21.11 3.54
C HIS A 29 33.88 19.76 4.13
N HIS A 30 34.70 19.00 3.39
CA HIS A 30 35.31 17.71 3.75
C HIS A 30 34.33 16.58 4.13
N GLY A 31 33.02 16.82 4.09
CA GLY A 31 32.00 15.91 4.62
C GLY A 31 32.20 15.63 6.11
N ASN A 32 31.17 15.18 6.81
CA ASN A 32 31.38 14.55 8.11
C ASN A 32 31.54 13.04 7.88
N PRO A 33 32.76 12.47 7.99
CA PRO A 33 32.98 11.03 7.78
C PRO A 33 32.48 10.17 8.95
N THR A 34 31.88 10.78 9.98
CA THR A 34 31.31 10.05 11.12
C THR A 34 30.23 9.10 10.61
N ALA A 35 30.47 7.80 10.74
CA ALA A 35 29.51 6.77 10.35
C ALA A 35 28.20 6.97 11.14
N VAL A 36 27.12 7.29 10.42
CA VAL A 36 25.79 7.43 11.02
C VAL A 36 25.27 6.01 11.30
N PRO A 37 24.82 5.70 12.53
CA PRO A 37 24.26 4.39 12.84
C PRO A 37 23.05 4.13 11.94
N VAL A 38 23.11 3.08 11.12
CA VAL A 38 21.97 2.68 10.29
C VAL A 38 20.96 1.98 11.20
N GLY A 39 20.10 2.77 11.82
CA GLY A 39 19.05 2.33 12.74
C GLY A 39 19.42 2.51 14.21
N GLY A 40 18.74 3.46 14.88
CA GLY A 40 18.77 3.59 16.34
C GLY A 40 18.65 5.03 16.86
N GLN A 41 17.41 5.43 17.15
CA GLN A 41 16.87 6.32 18.23
C GLN A 41 17.69 7.43 18.93
N ARG A 42 18.90 7.82 18.52
CA ARG A 42 19.60 8.92 19.20
C ARG A 42 19.36 10.26 18.50
N ILE A 43 18.52 11.09 19.13
CA ILE A 43 18.34 12.50 18.78
C ILE A 43 19.61 13.26 19.22
N PRO A 44 20.18 14.16 18.40
CA PRO A 44 21.34 14.97 18.80
C PRO A 44 21.02 15.91 19.96
N ASP A 45 21.94 16.04 20.91
CA ASP A 45 21.78 16.84 22.14
C ASP A 45 21.51 18.34 21.87
N SER A 46 21.81 18.83 20.66
CA SER A 46 21.61 20.22 20.24
C SER A 46 20.20 20.51 19.69
N MET A 47 19.32 19.51 19.60
CA MET A 47 17.95 19.71 19.13
C MET A 47 17.07 20.18 20.30
N PRO A 48 16.54 21.42 20.29
CA PRO A 48 15.67 21.88 21.36
C PRO A 48 14.41 21.02 21.41
N THR A 49 14.23 20.27 22.50
CA THR A 49 13.02 19.48 22.75
C THR A 49 11.87 20.43 23.05
N MET A 50 10.96 20.60 22.09
CA MET A 50 9.70 21.34 22.29
C MET A 50 8.75 20.66 23.30
N TYR A 51 9.11 19.47 23.81
CA TYR A 51 8.29 18.68 24.71
C TYR A 51 9.13 18.19 25.89
N PRO A 52 8.71 18.41 27.15
CA PRO A 52 9.43 17.96 28.33
C PRO A 52 9.56 16.43 28.36
N GLU A 53 10.70 15.93 28.87
CA GLU A 53 11.15 14.52 28.94
C GLU A 53 10.26 13.57 29.79
N GLN A 54 9.01 13.93 30.04
CA GLN A 54 8.01 13.09 30.69
C GLN A 54 6.96 12.57 29.72
N VAL A 55 7.33 12.32 28.45
CA VAL A 55 6.49 11.49 27.59
C VAL A 55 6.79 10.05 27.96
N GLN A 56 5.98 9.53 28.89
CA GLN A 56 5.90 8.12 29.26
C GLN A 56 6.17 7.23 28.05
N GLU A 57 7.29 6.51 28.09
CA GLU A 57 7.51 5.34 27.26
C GLU A 57 6.31 4.40 27.45
N ASN A 58 5.62 4.10 26.35
CA ASN A 58 4.45 3.23 26.32
C ASN A 58 3.30 3.69 27.20
N ALA A 59 2.66 4.79 26.82
CA ALA A 59 1.20 4.79 26.83
C ALA A 59 0.75 3.64 25.92
N SER A 60 0.71 2.43 26.48
CA SER A 60 -0.24 1.40 26.06
C SER A 60 -1.52 2.18 25.86
N GLN A 61 -1.97 2.35 24.61
CA GLN A 61 -3.28 2.92 24.36
C GLN A 61 -4.19 2.12 25.27
N ASN A 62 -4.72 2.73 26.34
CA ASN A 62 -5.76 2.10 27.11
C ASN A 62 -6.80 1.74 26.05
N GLU A 63 -6.90 0.46 25.71
CA GLU A 63 -7.93 -0.03 24.80
C GLU A 63 -9.21 0.30 25.54
N GLN A 64 -9.76 1.48 25.26
CA GLN A 64 -11.05 1.87 25.78
C GLN A 64 -11.99 0.80 25.26
N ASP A 65 -12.44 -0.06 26.17
CA ASP A 65 -13.33 -1.14 25.83
C ASP A 65 -14.71 -0.53 25.55
N PHE A 66 -14.91 -0.15 24.29
CA PHE A 66 -16.20 0.32 23.79
C PHE A 66 -17.22 -0.83 23.66
N GLY A 67 -16.95 -2.01 24.21
CA GLY A 67 -17.85 -3.15 24.30
C GLY A 67 -17.75 -4.12 23.11
N PRO A 68 -18.48 -5.25 23.19
CA PRO A 68 -18.42 -6.32 22.19
C PRO A 68 -18.87 -5.87 20.80
N GLU A 69 -19.87 -4.98 20.72
CA GLU A 69 -20.37 -4.44 19.45
C GLU A 69 -19.29 -3.63 18.71
N TYR A 70 -18.53 -2.80 19.43
CA TYR A 70 -17.41 -2.06 18.83
C TYR A 70 -16.34 -3.00 18.27
N LYS A 71 -15.96 -4.03 19.05
CA LYS A 71 -14.95 -5.02 18.62
C LYS A 71 -15.41 -5.75 17.36
N GLN A 72 -16.69 -6.12 17.29
CA GLN A 72 -17.28 -6.76 16.12
C GLN A 72 -17.26 -5.84 14.88
N LEU A 73 -17.62 -4.56 15.01
CA LEU A 73 -17.56 -3.62 13.89
C LEU A 73 -16.13 -3.36 13.41
N MET A 74 -15.17 -3.29 14.33
CA MET A 74 -13.75 -3.17 14.00
C MET A 74 -13.26 -4.39 13.22
N GLN A 75 -13.62 -5.61 13.65
CA GLN A 75 -13.31 -6.84 12.93
C GLN A 75 -13.91 -6.85 11.52
N TYR A 76 -15.18 -6.45 11.38
CA TYR A 76 -15.82 -6.35 10.06
C TYR A 76 -15.08 -5.38 9.14
N LYS A 77 -14.70 -4.21 9.66
CA LYS A 77 -13.97 -3.21 8.89
C LYS A 77 -12.61 -3.76 8.44
N GLU A 78 -11.88 -4.42 9.33
CA GLU A 78 -10.59 -5.03 9.02
C GLU A 78 -10.72 -6.09 7.92
N ILE A 79 -11.68 -7.02 8.05
CA ILE A 79 -11.90 -8.06 7.05
C ILE A 79 -12.31 -7.45 5.70
N LEU A 80 -13.17 -6.43 5.68
CA LEU A 80 -13.54 -5.74 4.44
C LEU A 80 -12.34 -5.02 3.79
N ASP A 81 -11.45 -4.42 4.59
CA ASP A 81 -10.21 -3.81 4.08
C ASP A 81 -9.26 -4.88 3.49
N LEU A 82 -9.12 -6.05 4.14
CA LEU A 82 -8.34 -7.18 3.65
C LEU A 82 -8.94 -7.81 2.38
N LEU A 83 -10.27 -7.94 2.34
CA LEU A 83 -11.03 -8.41 1.19
C LEU A 83 -10.78 -7.51 -0.02
N LYS A 84 -10.95 -6.19 0.15
CA LYS A 84 -10.70 -5.20 -0.90
C LYS A 84 -9.26 -5.24 -1.42
N LYS A 85 -8.28 -5.36 -0.52
CA LYS A 85 -6.86 -5.49 -0.90
C LYS A 85 -6.61 -6.74 -1.73
N SER A 86 -7.21 -7.87 -1.35
CA SER A 86 -7.05 -9.15 -2.05
C SER A 86 -7.66 -9.11 -3.45
N LEU A 87 -8.85 -8.52 -3.59
CA LEU A 87 -9.50 -8.30 -4.88
C LEU A 87 -8.63 -7.47 -5.84
N ASN A 88 -8.06 -6.36 -5.35
CA ASN A 88 -7.16 -5.53 -6.16
C ASN A 88 -5.88 -6.28 -6.58
N LYS A 89 -5.32 -7.11 -5.69
CA LYS A 89 -4.14 -7.92 -6.00
C LYS A 89 -4.42 -8.95 -7.08
N ILE A 90 -5.58 -9.62 -7.06
CA ILE A 90 -5.96 -10.59 -8.10
C ILE A 90 -5.97 -9.94 -9.49
N SER A 91 -6.59 -8.75 -9.62
CA SER A 91 -6.59 -8.01 -10.88
C SER A 91 -5.15 -7.74 -11.36
N ALA A 92 -4.28 -7.27 -10.47
CA ALA A 92 -2.88 -6.99 -10.78
C ALA A 92 -2.11 -8.26 -11.21
N HIS A 93 -2.36 -9.41 -10.56
CA HIS A 93 -1.74 -10.68 -10.92
C HIS A 93 -2.14 -11.15 -12.32
N HIS A 94 -3.42 -11.04 -12.69
CA HIS A 94 -3.86 -11.41 -14.04
C HIS A 94 -3.30 -10.47 -15.12
N GLU A 95 -3.21 -9.16 -14.85
CA GLU A 95 -2.54 -8.22 -15.75
C GLU A 95 -1.04 -8.55 -15.94
N ALA A 96 -0.35 -8.88 -14.85
CA ALA A 96 1.05 -9.28 -14.89
C ALA A 96 1.24 -10.60 -15.68
N LEU A 97 0.37 -11.58 -15.47
CA LEU A 97 0.37 -12.83 -16.23
C LEU A 97 0.19 -12.58 -17.73
N LEU A 98 -0.83 -11.82 -18.12
CA LEU A 98 -1.10 -11.53 -19.52
C LEU A 98 0.09 -10.80 -20.17
N ARG A 99 0.65 -9.79 -19.51
CA ARG A 99 1.83 -9.04 -19.98
C ARG A 99 3.07 -9.92 -20.12
N ASN A 100 3.31 -10.81 -19.16
CA ASN A 100 4.46 -11.72 -19.20
C ASN A 100 4.28 -12.79 -20.28
N GLN A 101 3.06 -13.28 -20.50
CA GLN A 101 2.73 -14.19 -21.60
C GLN A 101 2.90 -13.52 -22.98
N GLU A 102 2.47 -12.27 -23.14
CA GLU A 102 2.72 -11.51 -24.37
C GLU A 102 4.22 -11.31 -24.62
N SER A 103 4.98 -11.00 -23.57
CA SER A 103 6.44 -10.85 -23.65
C SER A 103 7.15 -12.16 -24.01
N LEU A 104 6.69 -13.28 -23.43
CA LEU A 104 7.21 -14.62 -23.74
C LEU A 104 6.98 -14.97 -25.22
N LYS A 105 5.79 -14.69 -25.77
CA LYS A 105 5.48 -14.94 -27.20
C LYS A 105 6.38 -14.15 -28.16
N LYS A 106 6.87 -12.98 -27.74
CA LYS A 106 7.77 -12.11 -28.53
C LYS A 106 9.25 -12.44 -28.33
N SER A 107 9.59 -13.33 -27.41
CA SER A 107 10.97 -13.63 -27.05
C SER A 107 11.55 -14.68 -28.00
N GLU A 108 12.68 -14.36 -28.61
CA GLU A 108 13.39 -15.26 -29.54
C GLU A 108 14.61 -15.94 -28.87
N ASN A 109 15.10 -15.37 -27.77
CA ASN A 109 16.28 -15.84 -27.05
C ASN A 109 15.89 -16.78 -25.88
N GLN A 110 16.59 -17.91 -25.77
CA GLN A 110 16.37 -18.92 -24.73
C GLN A 110 16.49 -18.37 -23.29
N VAL A 111 17.38 -17.42 -23.04
CA VAL A 111 17.53 -16.75 -21.73
C VAL A 111 16.30 -15.92 -21.39
N GLN A 112 15.74 -15.20 -22.36
CA GLN A 112 14.52 -14.40 -22.17
C GLN A 112 13.30 -15.31 -21.95
N ILE A 113 13.21 -16.40 -22.71
CA ILE A 113 12.18 -17.42 -22.56
C ILE A 113 12.18 -17.98 -21.13
N GLN A 114 13.34 -18.40 -20.62
CA GLN A 114 13.46 -18.92 -19.25
C GLN A 114 13.08 -17.86 -18.20
N LYS A 115 13.52 -16.61 -18.38
CA LYS A 115 13.16 -15.51 -17.48
C LYS A 115 11.64 -15.30 -17.41
N PHE A 116 10.97 -15.18 -18.55
CA PHE A 116 9.53 -14.94 -18.56
C PHE A 116 8.74 -16.15 -18.08
N GLN A 117 9.21 -17.37 -18.34
CA GLN A 117 8.61 -18.58 -17.78
C GLN A 117 8.67 -18.57 -16.25
N GLY A 118 9.84 -18.26 -15.67
CA GLY A 118 9.98 -18.14 -14.21
C GLY A 118 9.11 -17.04 -13.60
N LEU A 119 8.95 -15.89 -14.30
CA LEU A 119 8.03 -14.83 -13.86
C LEU A 119 6.56 -15.28 -13.91
N ILE A 120 6.15 -16.01 -14.94
CA ILE A 120 4.79 -16.55 -15.06
C ILE A 120 4.51 -17.57 -13.94
N ASP A 121 5.45 -18.46 -13.66
CA ASP A 121 5.27 -19.50 -12.65
C ASP A 121 5.23 -18.91 -11.23
N ASN A 122 6.09 -17.93 -10.94
CA ASN A 122 6.03 -17.16 -9.69
C ASN A 122 4.68 -16.43 -9.55
N GLU A 123 4.21 -15.78 -10.62
CA GLU A 123 2.98 -15.02 -10.58
C GLU A 123 1.74 -15.92 -10.43
N ARG A 124 1.74 -17.12 -11.03
CA ARG A 124 0.71 -18.14 -10.80
C ARG A 124 0.66 -18.60 -9.34
N SER A 125 1.83 -18.79 -8.72
CA SER A 125 1.92 -19.14 -7.29
C SER A 125 1.34 -18.02 -6.41
N ASN A 126 1.73 -16.77 -6.69
CA ASN A 126 1.22 -15.59 -5.98
C ASN A 126 -0.29 -15.41 -6.15
N LEU A 127 -0.81 -15.61 -7.37
CA LEU A 127 -2.23 -15.58 -7.66
C LEU A 127 -2.97 -16.63 -6.83
N LYS A 128 -2.50 -17.88 -6.81
CA LYS A 128 -3.11 -18.97 -6.04
C LYS A 128 -3.19 -18.63 -4.55
N ASN A 129 -2.10 -18.12 -3.97
CA ASN A 129 -2.07 -17.70 -2.56
C ASN A 129 -3.07 -16.57 -2.28
N THR A 130 -3.15 -15.59 -3.16
CA THR A 130 -4.10 -14.47 -3.03
C THR A 130 -5.54 -14.95 -3.16
N ILE A 131 -5.85 -15.89 -4.06
CA ILE A 131 -7.19 -16.47 -4.18
C ILE A 131 -7.57 -17.24 -2.91
N GLN A 132 -6.64 -18.01 -2.33
CA GLN A 132 -6.90 -18.72 -1.07
C GLN A 132 -7.19 -17.76 0.10
N GLN A 133 -6.48 -16.63 0.17
CA GLN A 133 -6.80 -15.57 1.15
C GLN A 133 -8.17 -14.95 0.88
N LEU A 134 -8.48 -14.65 -0.38
CA LEU A 134 -9.78 -14.11 -0.79
C LEU A 134 -10.92 -15.05 -0.41
N GLU A 135 -10.74 -16.36 -0.59
CA GLU A 135 -11.72 -17.37 -0.23
C GLU A 135 -12.04 -17.34 1.27
N GLY A 136 -11.01 -17.29 2.12
CA GLY A 136 -11.19 -17.18 3.57
C GLY A 136 -11.96 -15.93 3.99
N TYR A 137 -11.64 -14.77 3.42
CA TYR A 137 -12.37 -13.52 3.70
C TYR A 137 -13.80 -13.56 3.17
N THR A 138 -14.01 -14.16 2.01
CA THR A 138 -15.34 -14.30 1.39
C THR A 138 -16.24 -15.19 2.25
N GLN A 139 -15.73 -16.34 2.71
CA GLN A 139 -16.46 -17.23 3.60
C GLN A 139 -16.87 -16.51 4.89
N PHE A 140 -15.96 -15.74 5.50
CA PHE A 140 -16.26 -14.96 6.69
C PHE A 140 -17.39 -13.95 6.43
N VAL A 141 -17.30 -13.18 5.34
CA VAL A 141 -18.27 -12.12 5.01
C VAL A 141 -19.66 -12.71 4.71
N LEU A 142 -19.73 -13.81 3.96
CA LEU A 142 -21.01 -14.44 3.61
C LEU A 142 -21.72 -15.08 4.80
N GLN A 143 -20.99 -15.43 5.87
CA GLN A 143 -21.58 -15.91 7.13
C GLN A 143 -22.18 -14.79 7.98
N GLN A 144 -21.83 -13.52 7.73
CA GLN A 144 -22.37 -12.40 8.51
C GLN A 144 -23.74 -11.97 7.98
N ALA A 145 -24.77 -12.03 8.83
CA ALA A 145 -26.12 -11.59 8.48
C ALA A 145 -26.19 -10.16 7.91
N ARG A 146 -25.30 -9.27 8.39
CA ARG A 146 -25.19 -7.88 7.94
C ARG A 146 -24.80 -7.73 6.46
N PHE A 147 -24.09 -8.72 5.91
CA PHE A 147 -23.53 -8.70 4.56
C PHE A 147 -24.18 -9.72 3.63
N GLN A 148 -25.10 -10.53 4.17
CA GLN A 148 -25.79 -11.57 3.42
C GLN A 148 -26.49 -10.98 2.19
N ASN A 149 -26.40 -11.69 1.06
CA ASN A 149 -26.91 -11.30 -0.26
C ASN A 149 -26.21 -10.11 -0.95
N ARG A 150 -25.61 -9.15 -0.22
CA ARG A 150 -24.88 -8.01 -0.82
C ARG A 150 -23.62 -8.44 -1.55
N TYR A 151 -23.00 -9.51 -1.07
CA TYR A 151 -21.69 -9.97 -1.53
C TYR A 151 -21.74 -11.30 -2.30
N ASN A 152 -22.92 -11.70 -2.80
CA ASN A 152 -23.06 -12.96 -3.55
C ASN A 152 -22.18 -13.01 -4.80
N ASP A 153 -21.94 -11.87 -5.43
CA ASP A 153 -21.05 -11.75 -6.59
C ASP A 153 -19.58 -12.13 -6.25
N LEU A 154 -19.19 -12.17 -4.97
CA LEU A 154 -17.88 -12.71 -4.57
C LEU A 154 -17.70 -14.17 -4.97
N ILE A 155 -18.78 -14.96 -4.99
CA ILE A 155 -18.74 -16.36 -5.42
C ILE A 155 -18.39 -16.44 -6.91
N GLN A 156 -19.00 -15.58 -7.73
CA GLN A 156 -18.67 -15.47 -9.15
C GLN A 156 -17.25 -14.96 -9.37
N ILE A 157 -16.80 -13.98 -8.57
CA ILE A 157 -15.42 -13.47 -8.66
C ILE A 157 -14.42 -14.58 -8.32
N LEU A 158 -14.68 -15.39 -7.29
CA LEU A 158 -13.83 -16.53 -6.93
C LEU A 158 -13.77 -17.58 -8.04
N SER A 159 -14.90 -17.92 -8.66
CA SER A 159 -14.89 -18.90 -9.75
C SER A 159 -14.13 -18.38 -10.98
N LEU A 160 -14.26 -17.09 -11.29
CA LEU A 160 -13.56 -16.45 -12.39
C LEU A 160 -12.07 -16.22 -12.11
N ALA A 161 -11.66 -16.02 -10.85
CA ALA A 161 -10.26 -15.79 -10.48
C ALA A 161 -9.34 -16.98 -10.81
N PHE A 162 -9.88 -18.21 -10.87
CA PHE A 162 -9.11 -19.38 -11.32
C PHE A 162 -8.99 -19.49 -12.85
N LYS A 163 -9.75 -18.70 -13.61
CA LYS A 163 -9.69 -18.72 -15.08
C LYS A 163 -8.35 -18.14 -15.56
N THR A 164 -7.83 -18.71 -16.64
CA THR A 164 -6.73 -18.09 -17.40
C THR A 164 -7.32 -17.15 -18.44
N TYR A 165 -6.89 -15.89 -18.42
CA TYR A 165 -7.29 -14.85 -19.37
C TYR A 165 -6.28 -14.78 -20.49
N ASN A 166 -6.74 -14.80 -21.74
CA ASN A 166 -5.86 -14.77 -22.91
C ASN A 166 -5.94 -13.47 -23.69
N THR A 167 -6.97 -12.66 -23.44
CA THR A 167 -7.17 -11.36 -24.09
C THR A 167 -7.38 -10.26 -23.05
N LYS A 168 -7.11 -9.01 -23.47
CA LYS A 168 -7.33 -7.83 -22.63
C LYS A 168 -8.83 -7.58 -22.37
N GLU A 169 -9.69 -7.94 -23.31
CA GLU A 169 -11.15 -7.78 -23.18
C GLU A 169 -11.72 -8.70 -22.09
N GLU A 170 -11.37 -9.99 -22.09
CA GLU A 170 -11.82 -10.91 -21.03
C GLU A 170 -11.33 -10.44 -19.64
N LEU A 171 -10.10 -9.92 -19.58
CA LEU A 171 -9.54 -9.38 -18.35
C LEU A 171 -10.23 -8.09 -17.92
N PHE A 172 -10.62 -7.24 -18.86
CA PHE A 172 -11.34 -6.00 -18.59
C PHE A 172 -12.75 -6.26 -18.02
N GLU A 173 -13.47 -7.25 -18.54
CA GLU A 173 -14.77 -7.66 -17.99
C GLU A 173 -14.63 -8.12 -16.54
N PHE A 174 -13.63 -8.97 -16.26
CA PHE A 174 -13.34 -9.41 -14.90
C PHE A 174 -12.91 -8.26 -13.98
N GLY A 175 -12.06 -7.36 -14.48
CA GLY A 175 -11.66 -6.15 -13.76
C GLY A 175 -12.85 -5.24 -13.41
N THR A 176 -13.87 -5.19 -14.27
CA THR A 176 -15.10 -4.46 -14.00
C THR A 176 -15.89 -5.06 -12.84
N LEU A 177 -15.99 -6.39 -12.76
CA LEU A 177 -16.61 -7.09 -11.62
C LEU A 177 -15.87 -6.77 -10.31
N ILE A 178 -14.53 -6.85 -10.33
CA ILE A 178 -13.68 -6.48 -9.18
C ILE A 178 -13.91 -5.01 -8.78
N LYS A 179 -13.97 -4.09 -9.73
CA LYS A 179 -14.18 -2.66 -9.47
C LYS A 179 -15.54 -2.38 -8.83
N ASN A 180 -16.59 -3.03 -9.31
CA ASN A 180 -17.93 -2.90 -8.73
C ASN A 180 -17.96 -3.39 -7.29
N MET A 181 -17.35 -4.56 -7.04
CA MET A 181 -17.25 -5.13 -5.70
C MET A 181 -16.42 -4.28 -4.75
N THR A 182 -15.25 -3.80 -5.16
CA THR A 182 -14.40 -2.93 -4.32
C THR A 182 -15.04 -1.59 -4.02
N SER A 183 -15.89 -1.08 -4.92
CA SER A 183 -16.71 0.11 -4.70
C SER A 183 -17.82 -0.13 -3.68
N LEU A 184 -18.45 -1.31 -3.71
CA LEU A 184 -19.43 -1.72 -2.71
C LEU A 184 -18.79 -1.85 -1.32
N ILE A 185 -17.65 -2.53 -1.23
CA ILE A 185 -16.87 -2.68 0.01
C ILE A 185 -16.53 -1.32 0.59
N PHE A 186 -16.09 -0.37 -0.25
CA PHE A 186 -15.73 0.97 0.21
C PHE A 186 -16.92 1.70 0.85
N LYS A 187 -18.11 1.64 0.24
CA LYS A 187 -19.33 2.24 0.81
C LYS A 187 -19.70 1.61 2.15
N ASP A 188 -19.59 0.29 2.27
CA ASP A 188 -19.91 -0.39 3.52
C ASP A 188 -18.85 -0.10 4.62
N ASN A 189 -17.57 0.05 4.26
CA ASN A 189 -16.52 0.51 5.18
C ASN A 189 -16.73 1.94 5.67
N GLN A 190 -17.27 2.83 4.84
CA GLN A 190 -17.66 4.18 5.27
C GLN A 190 -18.76 4.11 6.34
N LYS A 191 -19.81 3.31 6.11
CA LYS A 191 -20.89 3.10 7.08
C LYS A 191 -20.39 2.50 8.40
N LEU A 192 -19.54 1.47 8.34
CA LEU A 192 -18.93 0.90 9.55
C LEU A 192 -18.13 1.95 10.32
N THR A 193 -17.41 2.83 9.62
CA THR A 193 -16.65 3.91 10.26
C THR A 193 -17.56 4.93 10.95
N GLU A 194 -18.73 5.22 10.37
CA GLU A 194 -19.74 6.08 10.98
C GLU A 194 -20.35 5.45 12.23
N ASP A 195 -20.73 4.16 12.17
CA ASP A 195 -21.26 3.42 13.31
C ASP A 195 -20.24 3.33 14.47
N ILE A 196 -18.98 3.04 14.15
CA ILE A 196 -17.87 3.02 15.11
C ILE A 196 -17.73 4.39 15.81
N LYS A 197 -17.86 5.49 15.06
CA LYS A 197 -17.82 6.85 15.62
C LYS A 197 -19.04 7.13 16.51
N LEU A 198 -20.21 6.63 16.15
CA LEU A 198 -21.43 6.77 16.95
C LEU A 198 -21.27 6.09 18.32
N ILE A 199 -20.80 4.84 18.35
CA ILE A 199 -20.55 4.10 19.60
C ILE A 199 -19.55 4.84 20.48
N LYS A 200 -18.46 5.35 19.88
CA LYS A 200 -17.46 6.16 20.60
C LYS A 200 -18.05 7.44 21.21
N LYS A 201 -19.01 8.07 20.54
CA LYS A 201 -19.69 9.27 21.05
C LYS A 201 -20.69 8.96 22.16
N GLN A 202 -21.38 7.82 22.10
CA GLN A 202 -22.38 7.42 23.10
C GLN A 202 -21.75 6.93 24.40
N LYS A 203 -20.53 6.41 24.36
CA LYS A 203 -19.77 5.91 25.52
C LYS A 203 -18.76 6.90 26.09
N LYS A 204 -18.74 8.14 25.57
CA LYS A 204 -17.92 9.24 26.05
C LYS A 204 -18.78 10.19 26.87
#